data_AF-A0A970IFY7-F1
#
_entry.id   AF-A0A970IFY7-F1
#
_cell.length_a   1.000
_cell.length_b   1.000
_cell.length_c   1.000
_cell.angle_alpha   90.00
_cell.angle_beta   90.00
_cell.angle_gamma   90.00
#
_symmetry.space_group_name_H-M   'P 1'
#
loop_
_entity.id
_entity.type
_entity.pdbx_description
1 polymer ?
#
loop_
_entity_poly.entity_id
_entity_poly.type
_entity_poly.pdbx_seq_one_letter_code
_entity_poly.pdbx_strand_id
1 'polypeptide(L)'
;GRTFARAIFFLPVILASGIIANLESSSLIEAVQAQRAGSRFLNALSSFELERMMLQMGIDETIVDYLTGAVNRIYEIISLSGVQILIFLAGIQSIPYHLYEVATIEGSTGNETFWKITFPMVSPLILVNTIYTIIDHFASNAMTELIRETAFNNFNFGLSSAMAWVYFTIIGIILVVCSYLISKRVFYHE
;
A
#
# COMPACT_ATOMS: atom_id res chain seq x y z
N GLY A 1 -9.77 23.12 -5.16
CA GLY A 1 -9.14 22.45 -4.01
C GLY A 1 -9.18 20.93 -4.08
N ARG A 2 -10.37 20.31 -4.09
CA ARG A 2 -10.56 18.85 -3.92
C ARG A 2 -9.90 18.00 -5.02
N THR A 3 -9.93 18.44 -6.28
CA THR A 3 -9.29 17.75 -7.42
C THR A 3 -7.77 17.75 -7.31
N PHE A 4 -7.19 18.86 -6.84
CA PHE A 4 -5.74 19.00 -6.65
C PHE A 4 -5.24 18.11 -5.51
N ALA A 5 -5.96 18.06 -4.39
CA ALA A 5 -5.65 17.15 -3.28
C ALA A 5 -5.70 15.68 -3.73
N ARG A 6 -6.73 15.27 -4.49
CA ARG A 6 -6.80 13.93 -5.07
C ARG A 6 -5.58 13.64 -5.96
N ALA A 7 -5.22 14.54 -6.87
CA ALA A 7 -4.07 14.35 -7.75
C ALA A 7 -2.74 14.12 -6.99
N ILE A 8 -2.51 14.86 -5.90
CA ILE A 8 -1.31 14.69 -5.05
C ILE A 8 -1.27 13.30 -4.41
N PHE A 9 -2.38 12.82 -3.85
CA PHE A 9 -2.43 11.48 -3.23
C PHE A 9 -2.41 10.34 -4.25
N PHE A 10 -2.80 10.59 -5.50
CA PHE A 10 -2.76 9.59 -6.57
C PHE A 10 -1.36 9.38 -7.17
N LEU A 11 -0.51 10.41 -7.14
CA LEU A 11 0.80 10.39 -7.82
C LEU A 11 1.74 9.29 -7.29
N PRO A 12 1.90 9.07 -5.97
CA PRO A 12 2.73 7.99 -5.44
C PRO A 12 2.26 6.59 -5.82
N VAL A 13 0.94 6.37 -5.84
CA VAL A 13 0.32 5.07 -6.16
C VAL A 13 0.58 4.69 -7.62
N ILE A 14 0.44 5.67 -8.53
CA ILE A 14 0.72 5.49 -9.95
C ILE A 14 2.22 5.21 -10.17
N LEU A 15 3.10 5.85 -9.40
CA LEU A 15 4.54 5.63 -9.49
C LEU A 15 4.98 4.25 -8.98
N ALA A 16 4.34 3.74 -7.94
CA ALA A 16 4.65 2.45 -7.33
C ALA A 16 4.15 1.24 -8.13
N SER A 17 2.99 1.35 -8.78
CA SER A 17 2.23 0.20 -9.33
C SER A 17 2.81 -0.46 -10.60
N GLY A 18 3.95 -0.05 -11.16
CA GLY A 18 4.44 -0.78 -12.34
C GLY A 18 5.70 -0.32 -13.08
N ILE A 19 6.30 0.81 -12.71
CA ILE A 19 7.49 1.31 -13.44
C ILE A 19 8.80 0.91 -12.75
N ILE A 20 8.79 0.64 -11.44
CA ILE A 20 10.00 0.47 -10.62
C ILE A 20 10.41 -1.00 -10.43
N ALA A 21 9.47 -1.93 -10.25
CA ALA A 21 9.78 -3.36 -9.99
C ALA A 21 10.51 -4.06 -11.15
N ASN A 22 10.33 -3.59 -12.39
CA ASN A 22 11.05 -4.09 -13.56
C ASN A 22 12.47 -3.47 -13.74
N LEU A 23 12.87 -2.56 -12.84
CA LEU A 23 14.17 -1.89 -12.87
C LEU A 23 15.14 -2.43 -11.79
N GLU A 24 14.66 -3.23 -10.83
CA GLU A 24 15.49 -3.85 -9.78
C GLU A 24 16.13 -5.18 -10.21
N SER A 25 15.49 -5.98 -11.07
CA SER A 25 15.98 -7.34 -11.40
C SER A 25 17.06 -7.38 -12.49
N SER A 26 17.28 -6.29 -13.23
CA SER A 26 18.34 -6.18 -14.24
C SER A 26 19.59 -5.60 -13.59
N SER A 27 20.54 -6.49 -13.32
CA SER A 27 21.86 -6.23 -12.74
C SER A 27 22.45 -4.86 -13.08
N LEU A 28 23.04 -4.19 -12.08
CA LEU A 28 23.68 -2.87 -12.20
C LEU A 28 24.75 -2.77 -13.31
N ILE A 29 25.21 -3.89 -13.87
CA ILE A 29 26.13 -3.97 -15.01
C ILE A 29 25.41 -3.75 -16.36
N GLU A 30 24.12 -4.07 -16.46
CA GLU A 30 23.28 -3.85 -17.65
C GLU A 30 22.75 -2.40 -17.72
N ALA A 31 22.65 -1.72 -16.57
CA ALA A 31 22.18 -0.34 -16.44
C ALA A 31 23.13 0.71 -17.05
N VAL A 32 24.42 0.38 -17.23
CA VAL A 32 25.43 1.30 -17.81
C VAL A 32 25.27 1.44 -19.33
N GLN A 33 24.65 0.47 -20.03
CA GLN A 33 24.55 0.46 -21.50
C GLN A 33 23.26 1.05 -22.09
N ALA A 34 22.16 1.14 -21.34
CA ALA A 34 20.86 1.58 -21.88
C ALA A 34 20.65 3.11 -21.81
N GLN A 35 21.58 3.87 -22.41
CA GLN A 35 21.49 5.32 -22.60
C GLN A 35 20.40 5.68 -23.62
N ARG A 36 19.33 6.37 -23.16
CA ARG A 36 18.21 7.03 -23.90
C ARG A 36 16.90 6.23 -23.88
N ALA A 37 15.73 6.77 -23.52
CA ALA A 37 15.30 8.17 -23.51
C ALA A 37 14.16 8.38 -22.50
N GLY A 38 14.30 9.37 -21.61
CA GLY A 38 13.15 10.09 -21.04
C GLY A 38 13.07 10.21 -19.52
N SER A 39 13.10 9.11 -18.76
CA SER A 39 12.61 9.18 -17.37
C SER A 39 12.84 7.89 -16.53
N ARG A 40 13.99 7.21 -16.55
CA ARG A 40 15.18 7.52 -15.71
C ARG A 40 15.07 8.49 -14.51
N PHE A 41 13.98 9.21 -14.26
CA PHE A 41 14.04 10.43 -13.46
C PHE A 41 13.67 10.26 -11.98
N LEU A 42 12.85 9.27 -11.59
CA LEU A 42 12.38 9.15 -10.19
C LEU A 42 13.08 8.04 -9.38
N ASN A 43 13.75 7.09 -10.05
CA ASN A 43 14.75 6.22 -9.40
C ASN A 43 16.10 6.95 -9.18
N ALA A 44 16.20 8.22 -9.60
CA ALA A 44 17.44 8.99 -9.71
C ALA A 44 17.41 10.34 -8.97
N LEU A 45 16.45 10.58 -8.07
CA LEU A 45 16.21 11.94 -7.55
C LEU A 45 16.61 12.26 -6.11
N SER A 46 16.84 11.34 -5.16
CA SER A 46 17.27 11.83 -3.84
C SER A 46 17.89 10.85 -2.85
N SER A 47 17.29 9.71 -2.48
CA SER A 47 17.77 8.97 -1.30
C SER A 47 19.18 8.37 -1.47
N PHE A 48 19.48 7.80 -2.62
CA PHE A 48 20.80 7.20 -2.90
C PHE A 48 21.91 8.25 -3.13
N GLU A 49 21.56 9.43 -3.68
CA GLU A 49 22.50 10.54 -3.84
C GLU A 49 22.69 11.34 -2.54
N LEU A 50 21.63 11.52 -1.75
CA LEU A 50 21.70 12.15 -0.43
C LEU A 50 22.46 11.26 0.55
N GLU A 51 22.24 9.94 0.55
CA GLU A 51 23.01 9.00 1.35
C GLU A 51 24.49 9.08 1.01
N ARG A 52 24.85 8.98 -0.28
CA ARG A 52 26.24 9.12 -0.73
C ARG A 52 26.84 10.50 -0.44
N MET A 53 26.08 11.57 -0.61
CA MET A 53 26.50 12.94 -0.30
C MET A 53 26.73 13.13 1.20
N MET A 54 25.85 12.59 2.05
CA MET A 54 25.93 12.70 3.51
C MET A 54 27.10 11.87 4.07
N LEU A 55 27.31 10.67 3.53
CA LEU A 55 28.49 9.85 3.85
C LEU A 55 29.78 10.52 3.37
N GLN A 56 29.76 11.14 2.19
CA GLN A 56 30.91 11.90 1.67
C GLN A 56 31.17 13.19 2.47
N MET A 57 30.14 13.75 3.12
CA MET A 57 30.26 14.85 4.08
C MET A 57 30.77 14.39 5.47
N GLY A 58 31.04 13.09 5.66
CA GLY A 58 31.58 12.53 6.90
C GLY A 58 30.53 12.34 8.01
N ILE A 59 29.25 12.26 7.66
CA ILE A 59 28.17 11.95 8.60
C ILE A 59 28.21 10.45 8.92
N ASP A 60 28.05 10.11 10.20
CA ASP A 60 28.04 8.72 10.67
C ASP A 60 26.96 7.88 9.97
N GLU A 61 27.32 6.66 9.57
CA GLU A 61 26.47 5.74 8.78
C GLU A 61 25.11 5.50 9.46
N THR A 62 25.09 5.41 10.80
CA THR A 62 23.87 5.20 11.58
C THR A 62 22.87 6.36 11.44
N ILE A 63 23.38 7.60 11.39
CA ILE A 63 22.55 8.80 11.28
C ILE A 63 21.98 8.91 9.87
N VAL A 64 22.80 8.58 8.87
CA VAL A 64 22.37 8.58 7.47
C VAL A 64 21.31 7.50 7.23
N ASP A 65 21.52 6.27 7.71
CA ASP A 65 20.55 5.18 7.58
C ASP A 65 19.23 5.51 8.29
N TYR A 66 19.28 6.13 9.46
CA TYR A 66 18.06 6.55 10.16
C TYR A 66 17.28 7.63 9.39
N LEU A 67 17.96 8.65 8.87
CA LEU A 67 17.31 9.74 8.14
C LEU A 67 16.78 9.29 6.77
N THR A 68 17.61 8.60 6.00
CA THR A 68 17.24 8.06 4.69
C THR A 68 16.17 6.98 4.86
N GLY A 69 16.28 6.13 5.87
CA GLY A 69 15.28 5.14 6.24
C GLY A 69 13.94 5.77 6.63
N ALA A 70 13.93 6.88 7.39
CA ALA A 70 12.70 7.60 7.71
C ALA A 70 12.01 8.16 6.45
N VAL A 71 12.78 8.75 5.52
CA VAL A 71 12.24 9.26 4.25
C VAL A 71 11.70 8.12 3.38
N ASN A 72 12.44 7.02 3.27
CA ASN A 72 12.01 5.83 2.53
C ASN A 72 10.72 5.23 3.12
N ARG A 73 10.61 5.14 4.45
CA ARG A 73 9.37 4.67 5.11
C ARG A 73 8.17 5.56 4.82
N ILE A 74 8.35 6.89 4.77
CA ILE A 74 7.26 7.80 4.39
C ILE A 74 6.80 7.50 2.96
N TYR A 75 7.74 7.36 2.03
CA TYR A 75 7.42 7.00 0.65
C TYR A 75 6.71 5.65 0.56
N GLU A 76 7.21 4.64 1.26
CA GLU A 76 6.64 3.29 1.32
C GLU A 76 5.21 3.31 1.87
N ILE A 77 4.97 4.00 2.98
CA ILE A 77 3.63 4.13 3.58
C ILE A 77 2.66 4.79 2.61
N ILE A 78 3.08 5.85 1.91
CA ILE A 78 2.21 6.56 0.96
C ILE A 78 1.90 5.68 -0.26
N SER A 79 2.90 4.95 -0.76
CA SER A 79 2.76 3.98 -1.85
C SER A 79 1.78 2.86 -1.48
N LEU A 80 1.97 2.23 -0.32
CA LEU A 80 1.17 1.10 0.15
C LEU A 80 -0.26 1.49 0.53
N SER A 81 -0.47 2.70 1.08
CA SER A 81 -1.80 3.16 1.53
C SER A 81 -2.69 3.70 0.40
N GLY A 82 -2.16 3.76 -0.82
CA GLY A 82 -2.85 4.31 -1.98
C GLY A 82 -4.24 3.73 -2.23
N VAL A 83 -4.30 2.40 -2.37
CA VAL A 83 -5.56 1.70 -2.64
C VAL A 83 -6.52 1.80 -1.46
N GLN A 84 -6.00 1.78 -0.24
CA GLN A 84 -6.78 1.89 0.99
C GLN A 84 -7.47 3.25 1.09
N ILE A 85 -6.74 4.33 0.75
CA ILE A 85 -7.30 5.68 0.67
C ILE A 85 -8.44 5.73 -0.34
N LEU A 86 -8.29 5.07 -1.50
CA LEU A 86 -9.35 5.04 -2.52
C LEU A 86 -10.59 4.29 -2.05
N ILE A 87 -10.42 3.15 -1.37
CA ILE A 87 -11.53 2.39 -0.78
C ILE A 87 -12.30 3.26 0.22
N PHE A 88 -11.61 3.92 1.14
CA PHE A 88 -12.24 4.81 2.12
C PHE A 88 -12.89 6.03 1.48
N LEU A 89 -12.24 6.62 0.48
CA LEU A 89 -12.76 7.78 -0.24
C LEU A 89 -14.03 7.43 -1.04
N ALA A 90 -14.10 6.24 -1.62
CA ALA A 90 -15.31 5.71 -2.25
C ALA A 90 -16.42 5.50 -1.21
N GLY A 91 -16.07 4.99 -0.03
CA GLY A 91 -17.02 4.77 1.06
C GLY A 91 -17.65 6.01 1.65
N ILE A 92 -16.85 7.06 1.84
CA ILE A 92 -17.41 8.33 2.31
C ILE A 92 -18.28 8.97 1.21
N GLN A 93 -17.98 8.74 -0.06
CA GLN A 93 -18.78 9.22 -1.19
C GLN A 93 -20.09 8.46 -1.40
N SER A 94 -20.20 7.22 -0.92
CA SER A 94 -21.47 6.47 -1.00
C SER A 94 -22.51 6.94 0.01
N ILE A 95 -22.12 7.72 1.03
CA ILE A 95 -23.04 8.26 2.02
C ILE A 95 -23.88 9.38 1.38
N PRO A 96 -25.22 9.25 1.35
CA PRO A 96 -26.07 10.25 0.74
C PRO A 96 -26.07 11.55 1.56
N TYR A 97 -26.09 12.69 0.85
CA TYR A 97 -25.93 14.02 1.45
C TYR A 97 -27.02 14.38 2.48
N HIS A 98 -28.24 13.85 2.31
CA HIS A 98 -29.37 14.16 3.20
C HIS A 98 -29.12 13.79 4.66
N LEU A 99 -28.32 12.75 4.95
CA LEU A 99 -27.99 12.37 6.33
C LEU A 99 -27.16 13.45 7.03
N TYR A 100 -26.29 14.15 6.29
CA TYR A 100 -25.51 15.27 6.81
C TYR A 100 -26.36 16.53 6.99
N GLU A 101 -27.35 16.74 6.13
CA GLU A 101 -28.30 17.87 6.25
C GLU A 101 -29.17 17.73 7.50
N VAL A 102 -29.71 16.52 7.74
CA VAL A 102 -30.47 16.22 8.97
C VAL A 102 -29.60 16.40 10.20
N ALA A 103 -28.36 15.90 10.19
CA ALA A 103 -27.43 16.09 11.30
C ALA A 103 -27.14 17.57 11.59
N THR A 104 -27.10 18.40 10.55
CA THR A 104 -26.89 19.85 10.69
C THR A 104 -28.13 20.54 11.26
N ILE A 105 -29.33 20.14 10.84
CA ILE A 105 -30.60 20.63 11.39
C ILE A 105 -30.73 20.26 12.88
N GLU A 106 -30.28 19.07 13.28
CA GLU A 106 -30.25 18.62 14.67
C GLU A 106 -29.10 19.25 15.50
N GLY A 107 -28.27 20.11 14.91
CA GLY A 107 -27.19 20.80 15.61
C GLY A 107 -25.97 19.94 15.95
N SER A 108 -25.79 18.79 15.28
CA SER A 108 -24.64 17.90 15.49
C SER A 108 -23.32 18.59 15.06
N THR A 109 -22.31 18.49 15.90
CA THR A 109 -20.96 19.00 15.59
C THR A 109 -20.24 18.09 14.57
N GLY A 110 -19.26 18.62 13.82
CA GLY A 110 -18.56 17.84 12.79
C GLY A 110 -17.91 16.55 13.30
N ASN A 111 -17.37 16.56 14.53
CA ASN A 111 -16.81 15.36 15.17
C ASN A 111 -17.91 14.35 15.54
N GLU A 112 -19.04 14.84 16.05
CA GLU A 112 -20.17 13.99 16.40
C GLU A 112 -20.79 13.34 15.16
N THR A 113 -20.94 14.09 14.08
CA THR A 113 -21.37 13.60 12.76
C THR A 113 -20.40 12.54 12.21
N PHE A 114 -19.09 12.71 12.37
CA PHE A 114 -18.11 11.70 11.96
C PHE A 114 -18.27 10.37 12.71
N TRP A 115 -18.34 10.42 14.05
CA TRP A 115 -18.43 9.20 14.87
C TRP A 115 -19.79 8.52 14.81
N LYS A 116 -20.89 9.27 14.62
CA LYS A 116 -22.26 8.73 14.63
C LYS A 116 -22.78 8.37 13.24
N ILE A 117 -22.35 9.05 12.18
CA ILE A 117 -22.88 8.84 10.81
C ILE A 117 -21.79 8.26 9.91
N THR A 118 -20.67 8.96 9.75
CA THR A 118 -19.64 8.56 8.78
C THR A 118 -18.97 7.24 9.16
N PHE A 119 -18.53 7.08 10.41
CA PHE A 119 -17.79 5.90 10.85
C PHE A 119 -18.65 4.62 10.81
N PRO A 120 -19.91 4.61 11.30
CA PRO A 120 -20.77 3.43 11.19
C PRO A 120 -21.11 3.07 9.74
N MET A 121 -21.42 4.05 8.88
CA MET A 121 -21.75 3.77 7.48
C MET A 121 -20.56 3.26 6.65
N VAL A 122 -19.33 3.68 6.99
CA VAL A 122 -18.10 3.20 6.31
C VAL A 122 -17.60 1.88 6.93
N SER A 123 -18.17 1.42 8.05
CA SER A 123 -17.75 0.19 8.74
C SER A 123 -17.64 -1.04 7.83
N PRO A 124 -18.59 -1.32 6.90
CA PRO A 124 -18.45 -2.44 5.97
C PRO A 124 -17.24 -2.35 5.05
N LEU A 125 -16.82 -1.12 4.70
CA LEU A 125 -15.66 -0.88 3.84
C LEU A 125 -14.33 -0.99 4.60
N ILE A 126 -14.34 -0.82 5.92
CA ILE A 126 -13.17 -1.15 6.77
C ILE A 126 -12.84 -2.64 6.63
N LEU A 127 -13.85 -3.52 6.57
CA LEU A 127 -13.65 -4.96 6.38
C LEU A 127 -13.01 -5.25 5.02
N VAL A 128 -13.56 -4.68 3.94
CA VAL A 128 -13.01 -4.84 2.59
C VAL A 128 -11.56 -4.34 2.51
N ASN A 129 -11.30 -3.17 3.08
CA ASN A 129 -9.97 -2.58 3.17
C ASN A 129 -8.97 -3.46 3.92
N THR A 130 -9.40 -4.05 5.04
CA THR A 130 -8.57 -4.92 5.86
C THR A 130 -8.24 -6.22 5.11
N ILE A 131 -9.24 -6.85 4.50
CA ILE A 131 -9.04 -8.07 3.69
C ILE A 131 -8.07 -7.78 2.55
N TYR A 132 -8.28 -6.68 1.83
CA TYR A 132 -7.39 -6.28 0.74
C TYR A 132 -5.95 -6.11 1.22
N THR A 133 -5.74 -5.41 2.34
CA THR A 133 -4.40 -5.17 2.90
C THR A 133 -3.71 -6.47 3.30
N ILE A 134 -4.46 -7.43 3.87
CA ILE A 134 -3.93 -8.76 4.19
C ILE A 134 -3.48 -9.44 2.89
N ILE A 135 -4.34 -9.52 1.89
CA ILE A 135 -4.00 -10.19 0.61
C ILE A 135 -2.77 -9.56 -0.03
N ASP A 136 -2.72 -8.23 -0.09
CA ASP A 136 -1.63 -7.47 -0.71
C ASP A 136 -0.28 -7.71 -0.01
N HIS A 137 -0.28 -7.72 1.33
CA HIS A 137 0.92 -8.01 2.13
C HIS A 137 1.39 -9.47 1.97
N PHE A 138 0.48 -10.44 1.89
CA PHE A 138 0.85 -11.84 1.67
C PHE A 138 1.31 -12.10 0.22
N ALA A 139 0.80 -11.34 -0.76
CA ALA A 139 1.19 -11.45 -2.16
C ALA A 139 2.61 -10.92 -2.41
N SER A 140 3.03 -9.85 -1.73
CA SER A 140 4.35 -9.22 -1.86
C SER A 140 5.41 -9.73 -0.86
N ASN A 141 5.12 -10.80 -0.12
CA ASN A 141 6.01 -11.34 0.90
C ASN A 141 7.16 -12.18 0.30
N ALA A 142 8.28 -12.27 1.04
CA ALA A 142 9.43 -13.12 0.74
C ALA A 142 9.06 -14.60 0.45
N MET A 143 7.99 -15.14 1.07
CA MET A 143 7.53 -16.49 0.76
C MET A 143 6.95 -16.65 -0.65
N THR A 144 6.22 -15.65 -1.14
CA THR A 144 5.70 -15.65 -2.51
C THR A 144 6.83 -15.57 -3.52
N GLU A 145 7.86 -14.79 -3.19
CA GLU A 145 9.09 -14.71 -3.98
C GLU A 145 9.83 -16.04 -4.04
N LEU A 146 10.00 -16.72 -2.90
CA LEU A 146 10.63 -18.04 -2.84
C LEU A 146 9.89 -19.10 -3.67
N ILE A 147 8.55 -19.10 -3.63
CA ILE A 147 7.71 -20.01 -4.43
C ILE A 147 7.94 -19.76 -5.92
N ARG A 148 7.96 -18.48 -6.32
CA ARG A 148 8.20 -18.04 -7.70
C ARG A 148 9.60 -18.44 -8.16
N GLU A 149 10.61 -18.19 -7.36
CA GLU A 149 12.01 -18.56 -7.65
C GLU A 149 12.15 -20.07 -7.85
N THR A 150 11.58 -20.86 -6.94
CA THR A 150 11.62 -22.32 -7.02
C THR A 150 10.90 -22.86 -8.27
N ALA A 151 9.86 -22.17 -8.73
CA ALA A 151 9.07 -22.57 -9.89
C ALA A 151 9.79 -22.24 -11.20
N PHE A 152 10.32 -21.02 -11.31
CA PHE A 152 10.80 -20.46 -12.58
C PHE A 152 12.32 -20.49 -12.72
N ASN A 153 13.09 -20.40 -11.64
CA ASN A 153 14.56 -20.45 -11.71
C ASN A 153 15.08 -21.88 -11.54
N ASN A 154 14.54 -22.62 -10.57
CA ASN A 154 14.93 -24.00 -10.30
C ASN A 154 14.15 -25.03 -11.14
N PHE A 155 13.19 -24.58 -11.95
CA PHE A 155 12.26 -25.41 -12.74
C PHE A 155 11.58 -26.53 -11.94
N ASN A 156 11.48 -26.38 -10.61
CA ASN A 156 10.93 -27.39 -9.71
C ASN A 156 9.44 -27.09 -9.43
N PHE A 157 8.62 -27.28 -10.45
CA PHE A 157 7.19 -27.01 -10.39
C PHE A 157 6.46 -27.86 -9.35
N GLY A 158 6.93 -29.08 -9.07
CA GLY A 158 6.33 -29.98 -8.09
C GLY A 158 6.45 -29.44 -6.66
N LEU A 159 7.66 -29.02 -6.27
CA LEU A 159 7.89 -28.44 -4.94
C LEU A 159 7.18 -27.09 -4.79
N SER A 160 7.26 -26.22 -5.80
CA SER A 160 6.59 -24.92 -5.78
C SER A 160 5.08 -25.03 -5.68
N SER A 161 4.46 -25.99 -6.37
CA SER A 161 3.02 -26.19 -6.28
C SER A 161 2.60 -26.65 -4.88
N ALA A 162 3.36 -27.55 -4.25
CA ALA A 162 3.10 -27.96 -2.87
C ALA A 162 3.23 -26.79 -1.89
N MET A 163 4.28 -25.97 -2.02
CA MET A 163 4.45 -24.76 -1.21
C MET A 163 3.30 -23.76 -1.41
N ALA A 164 2.85 -23.54 -2.65
CA ALA A 164 1.74 -22.65 -2.97
C ALA A 164 0.42 -23.11 -2.34
N TRP A 165 0.13 -24.41 -2.36
CA TRP A 165 -1.07 -24.96 -1.71
C TRP A 165 -1.06 -24.78 -0.19
N VAL A 166 0.08 -25.05 0.46
CA VAL A 166 0.23 -24.82 1.91
C VAL A 166 0.05 -23.34 2.24
N TYR A 167 0.68 -22.45 1.47
CA TYR A 167 0.59 -21.01 1.67
C TYR A 167 -0.84 -20.50 1.45
N PHE A 168 -1.53 -20.98 0.42
CA PHE A 168 -2.93 -20.69 0.16
C PHE A 168 -3.84 -21.09 1.33
N THR A 169 -3.66 -22.29 1.90
CA THR A 169 -4.45 -22.73 3.05
C THR A 169 -4.22 -21.86 4.27
N ILE A 170 -2.97 -21.47 4.55
CA ILE A 170 -2.64 -20.58 5.68
C ILE A 170 -3.30 -19.21 5.51
N ILE A 171 -3.18 -18.60 4.32
CA ILE A 171 -3.83 -17.32 4.02
C ILE A 171 -5.34 -17.45 4.14
N GLY A 172 -5.93 -18.53 3.63
CA GLY A 172 -7.36 -18.80 3.74
C GLY A 172 -7.84 -18.84 5.19
N ILE A 173 -7.10 -19.53 6.07
CA ILE A 173 -7.41 -19.58 7.51
C ILE A 173 -7.33 -18.18 8.13
N ILE A 174 -6.26 -17.43 7.83
CA ILE A 174 -6.09 -16.06 8.35
C ILE A 174 -7.23 -15.16 7.89
N LEU A 175 -7.62 -15.22 6.62
CA LEU A 175 -8.72 -14.44 6.06
C LEU A 175 -10.06 -14.80 6.72
N VAL A 176 -10.33 -16.09 6.95
CA VAL A 176 -11.55 -16.53 7.64
C VAL A 176 -11.57 -16.01 9.08
N VAL A 177 -10.45 -16.12 9.80
CA VAL A 177 -10.34 -15.62 11.18
C VAL A 177 -10.51 -14.10 11.23
N CYS A 178 -9.83 -13.34 10.36
CA CYS A 178 -9.95 -11.89 10.29
C CYS A 178 -11.36 -11.46 9.90
N SER A 179 -11.96 -12.08 8.88
CA SER A 179 -13.33 -11.81 8.46
C SER A 179 -14.32 -12.07 9.59
N TYR A 180 -14.17 -13.19 10.31
CA TYR A 180 -15.02 -13.52 11.46
C TYR A 180 -14.89 -12.52 12.61
N LEU A 181 -13.67 -12.12 12.97
CA LEU A 181 -13.43 -11.13 14.03
C LEU A 181 -14.00 -9.74 13.68
N ILE A 182 -13.84 -9.32 12.43
CA ILE A 182 -14.27 -7.99 11.96
C ILE A 182 -15.78 -7.97 11.71
N SER A 183 -16.36 -9.02 11.14
CA SER A 183 -17.81 -9.14 10.92
C SER A 183 -18.61 -8.98 12.22
N LYS A 184 -18.07 -9.44 13.36
CA LYS A 184 -18.70 -9.25 14.69
C LYS A 184 -18.71 -7.79 15.17
N ARG A 185 -17.89 -6.92 14.57
CA ARG A 185 -17.75 -5.48 14.91
C ARG A 185 -18.36 -4.56 13.87
N VAL A 186 -18.75 -5.07 12.70
CA VAL A 186 -19.34 -4.30 11.61
C VAL A 186 -20.87 -4.33 11.73
N PHE A 187 -21.46 -3.16 11.92
CA PHE A 187 -22.91 -2.99 11.90
C PHE A 187 -23.37 -2.85 10.46
N TYR A 188 -24.07 -3.87 9.96
CA TYR A 188 -24.80 -3.78 8.70
C TYR A 188 -26.10 -3.02 8.99
N HIS A 189 -26.15 -1.74 8.62
CA HIS A 189 -27.42 -1.04 8.51
C HIS A 189 -27.93 -1.26 7.07
N GLU A 190 -28.96 -2.09 6.94
CA GLU A 190 -29.82 -2.10 5.75
C GLU A 190 -30.65 -0.81 5.67
#